data_AF-A0A6I3JG61-F1
#
_entry.id   AF-A0A6I3JG61-F1
#
_cell.length_a   1.000
_cell.length_b   1.000
_cell.length_c   1.000
_cell.angle_alpha   90.00
_cell.angle_beta   90.00
_cell.angle_gamma   90.00
#
_symmetry.space_group_name_H-M   'P 1'
#
loop_
_entity.id
_entity.type
_entity.pdbx_description
1 polymer ?
#
loop_
_entity_poly.entity_id
_entity_poly.type
_entity_poly.pdbx_seq_one_letter_code
_entity_poly.pdbx_strand_id
1 'polypeptide(L)'
;MLVERAGDGRRELATPTAGELKAAEAAHMQPRRSLGDIPIGQETSVLLRHGFRQWEDLYPRRQRSMVERLLELAPACSTDAGVVAALRSAILGSTEMAGHLSRWDRYYLKSYESMAGHRFNFTTLPVEPNVWGTTTSGRGTTLRRLVQFVKAAEWLRTNTDRQLSVEGPVPSTAALVPALLGQNIDGDPLERPDAVVVVGSSQRQLLPTGSVDLVLTDPPYHDDVQYGELSRPLQAWAGLTPPDSSGDAVVNRATGQLVADGSYTALLTSIFRESARLLRDDGHLIFSYANRDPQAWANVIDALQGAGLRAVGCAVVHSENETDHAKRNVRACTLDLLLDLVPVSNLAVEKFQPKLGDSDEEEFLGIVAEYVLAIGALSTDWRHEFLESVSTVNFIRPLRRPRNT
;
A
#
# COMPACT_ATOMS: atom_id res chain seq x y z
N MET A 1 11.41 21.45 24.97
CA MET A 1 11.39 21.44 23.50
C MET A 1 12.80 21.64 23.01
N LEU A 2 13.29 20.82 22.08
CA LEU A 2 14.56 21.03 21.38
C LEU A 2 14.26 21.52 19.95
N VAL A 3 15.18 22.29 19.38
CA VAL A 3 15.13 22.73 17.99
C VAL A 3 16.36 22.21 17.28
N GLU A 4 16.13 21.57 16.14
CA GLU A 4 17.21 21.22 15.21
C GLU A 4 17.47 22.40 14.28
N ARG A 5 18.72 22.89 14.22
CA ARG A 5 19.16 23.87 13.23
C ARG A 5 20.10 23.17 12.25
N ALA A 6 19.78 23.25 10.97
CA ALA A 6 20.56 22.65 9.90
C ALA A 6 20.87 23.71 8.83
N GLY A 7 22.16 23.95 8.58
CA GLY A 7 22.65 24.98 7.65
C GLY A 7 24.17 24.96 7.57
N ASP A 8 24.75 25.40 6.44
CA ASP A 8 26.21 25.51 6.22
C ASP A 8 27.02 24.25 6.54
N GLY A 9 26.45 23.07 6.22
CA GLY A 9 27.05 21.77 6.51
C GLY A 9 27.06 21.39 7.99
N ARG A 10 26.44 22.17 8.87
CA ARG A 10 26.32 21.90 10.31
C ARG A 10 24.89 21.51 10.68
N ARG A 11 24.79 20.70 11.74
CA ARG A 11 23.54 20.32 12.39
C ARG A 11 23.73 20.42 13.89
N GLU A 12 22.82 21.12 14.55
CA GLU A 12 22.81 21.23 16.01
C GLU A 12 21.41 20.99 16.56
N LEU A 13 21.35 20.36 17.73
CA LEU A 13 20.15 20.23 18.56
C LEU A 13 20.37 21.02 19.82
N ALA A 14 19.55 22.05 20.02
CA ALA A 14 19.68 22.96 21.17
C ALA A 14 18.31 23.37 21.70
N THR A 15 18.30 24.05 22.85
CA THR A 15 17.12 24.76 23.31
C THR A 15 16.75 25.87 22.31
N PRO A 16 15.46 26.20 22.16
CA PRO A 16 15.02 27.28 21.29
C PRO A 16 15.60 28.61 21.77
N THR A 17 16.06 29.44 20.83
CA THR A 17 16.42 30.83 21.08
C THR A 17 15.18 31.67 21.39
N ALA A 18 15.36 32.84 21.99
CA ALA A 18 14.26 33.79 22.20
C ALA A 18 13.59 34.19 20.87
N GLY A 19 14.34 34.27 19.77
CA GLY A 19 13.82 34.54 18.44
C GLY A 19 12.92 33.42 17.91
N GLU A 20 13.30 32.16 18.12
CA GLU A 20 12.49 31.00 17.72
C GLU A 20 11.24 30.83 18.59
N LEU A 21 11.35 31.08 19.89
CA LEU A 21 10.20 31.13 20.79
C LEU A 21 9.24 32.23 20.34
N LYS A 22 9.75 33.44 20.11
CA LYS A 22 8.96 34.55 19.59
C LYS A 22 8.35 34.21 18.24
N ALA A 23 9.07 33.60 17.31
CA ALA A 23 8.52 33.19 16.00
C ALA A 23 7.44 32.11 16.15
N ALA A 24 7.60 31.19 17.09
CA ALA A 24 6.59 30.19 17.42
C ALA A 24 5.35 30.80 18.09
N GLU A 25 5.52 31.86 18.89
CA GLU A 25 4.45 32.60 19.59
C GLU A 25 3.78 33.67 18.73
N ALA A 26 4.49 34.24 17.73
CA ALA A 26 4.10 35.41 16.94
C ALA A 26 2.89 35.20 16.02
N ALA A 27 2.14 34.10 16.19
CA ALA A 27 0.80 33.94 15.65
C ALA A 27 0.69 34.32 14.17
N HIS A 28 1.29 33.51 13.32
CA HIS A 28 0.78 33.36 11.97
C HIS A 28 0.09 32.01 11.84
N MET A 29 -1.21 32.10 11.54
CA MET A 29 -2.17 31.06 11.21
C MET A 29 -2.73 30.31 12.43
N GLN A 30 -3.90 30.72 12.89
CA GLN A 30 -4.89 29.77 13.40
C GLN A 30 -5.22 28.85 12.21
N PRO A 31 -4.85 27.56 12.24
CA PRO A 31 -5.24 26.64 11.17
C PRO A 31 -6.77 26.64 11.08
N ARG A 32 -7.31 26.82 9.88
CA ARG A 32 -8.77 26.98 9.67
C ARG A 32 -9.39 25.74 9.07
N ARG A 33 -8.58 24.88 8.45
CA ARG A 33 -9.08 23.72 7.75
C ARG A 33 -9.49 22.64 8.75
N SER A 34 -10.77 22.28 8.74
CA SER A 34 -11.20 21.04 9.40
C SER A 34 -10.81 19.85 8.55
N LEU A 35 -10.19 18.85 9.17
CA LEU A 35 -9.81 17.60 8.50
C LEU A 35 -10.81 16.48 8.81
N GLY A 36 -11.78 16.73 9.68
CA GLY A 36 -12.88 15.82 10.01
C GLY A 36 -12.53 14.84 11.12
N ASP A 37 -13.54 14.08 11.54
CA ASP A 37 -13.43 13.19 12.67
C ASP A 37 -12.65 11.90 12.33
N ILE A 38 -11.96 11.37 13.33
CA ILE A 38 -11.32 10.06 13.27
C ILE A 38 -12.40 9.00 13.49
N PRO A 39 -12.71 8.16 12.48
CA PRO A 39 -13.72 7.11 12.62
C PRO A 39 -13.22 5.99 13.52
N ILE A 40 -14.14 5.17 14.04
CA ILE A 40 -13.80 3.92 14.72
C ILE A 40 -13.30 2.92 13.68
N GLY A 41 -12.16 2.31 13.97
CA GLY A 41 -11.45 1.38 13.09
C GLY A 41 -10.39 0.61 13.87
N GLN A 42 -9.81 -0.42 13.26
CA GLN A 42 -8.83 -1.27 13.90
C GLN A 42 -7.55 -0.48 14.21
N GLU A 43 -7.01 0.24 13.23
CA GLU A 43 -5.81 1.08 13.39
C GLU A 43 -6.15 2.41 14.07
N THR A 44 -7.26 3.07 13.70
CA THR A 44 -7.64 4.35 14.31
C THR A 44 -8.02 4.24 15.79
N SER A 45 -8.37 3.05 16.28
CA SER A 45 -8.67 2.83 17.70
C SER A 45 -7.54 3.28 18.62
N VAL A 46 -6.28 3.15 18.20
CA VAL A 46 -5.12 3.57 18.99
C VAL A 46 -5.07 5.09 19.14
N LEU A 47 -5.46 5.83 18.10
CA LEU A 47 -5.54 7.30 18.14
C LEU A 47 -6.65 7.74 19.10
N LEU A 48 -7.82 7.12 18.99
CA LEU A 48 -8.98 7.42 19.85
C LEU A 48 -8.67 7.15 21.33
N ARG A 49 -7.97 6.05 21.65
CA ARG A 49 -7.55 5.74 23.02
C ARG A 49 -6.60 6.78 23.62
N HIS A 50 -5.78 7.42 22.79
CA HIS A 50 -4.85 8.47 23.22
C HIS A 50 -5.46 9.88 23.17
N GLY A 51 -6.77 9.99 22.94
CA GLY A 51 -7.52 11.25 23.07
C GLY A 51 -7.61 12.08 21.79
N PHE A 52 -7.03 11.61 20.67
CA PHE A 52 -7.29 12.23 19.38
C PHE A 52 -8.73 11.95 18.94
N ARG A 53 -9.38 12.95 18.35
CA ARG A 53 -10.78 12.89 17.91
C ARG A 53 -10.94 13.32 16.47
N GLN A 54 -10.10 14.23 16.01
CA GLN A 54 -10.12 14.78 14.67
C GLN A 54 -8.75 14.60 14.01
N TRP A 55 -8.72 14.46 12.68
CA TRP A 55 -7.47 14.25 11.96
C TRP A 55 -6.48 15.40 12.14
N GLU A 56 -6.97 16.61 12.36
CA GLU A 56 -6.14 17.76 12.70
C GLU A 56 -5.40 17.64 14.04
N ASP A 57 -5.87 16.82 14.97
CA ASP A 57 -5.24 16.65 16.28
C ASP A 57 -3.87 15.96 16.17
N LEU A 58 -3.60 15.27 15.07
CA LEU A 58 -2.33 14.58 14.83
C LEU A 58 -1.17 15.54 14.51
N TYR A 59 -1.48 16.81 14.27
CA TYR A 59 -0.54 17.81 13.76
C TYR A 59 -0.36 18.98 14.74
N PRO A 60 0.89 19.31 15.13
CA PRO A 60 1.16 20.55 15.82
C PRO A 60 0.60 21.76 15.05
N ARG A 61 0.06 22.74 15.78
CA ARG A 61 -0.59 23.92 15.17
C ARG A 61 0.30 24.59 14.11
N ARG A 62 1.59 24.79 14.40
CA ARG A 62 2.57 25.36 13.47
C ARG A 62 2.75 24.54 12.18
N GLN A 63 2.75 23.21 12.30
CA GLN A 63 2.81 22.34 11.13
C GLN A 63 1.58 22.55 10.26
N ARG A 64 0.37 22.55 10.85
CA ARG A 64 -0.88 22.80 10.12
C ARG A 64 -0.87 24.16 9.43
N SER A 65 -0.48 25.20 10.17
CA SER A 65 -0.31 26.57 9.68
C SER A 65 0.54 26.63 8.40
N MET A 66 1.68 25.93 8.40
CA MET A 66 2.58 25.88 7.27
C MET A 66 1.99 25.09 6.09
N VAL A 67 1.39 23.92 6.34
CA VAL A 67 0.75 23.12 5.28
C VAL A 67 -0.38 23.90 4.60
N GLU A 68 -1.28 24.50 5.39
CA GLU A 68 -2.37 25.33 4.86
C GLU A 68 -1.82 26.49 4.04
N ARG A 69 -0.80 27.19 4.54
CA ARG A 69 -0.19 28.31 3.82
C ARG A 69 0.45 27.88 2.50
N LEU A 70 1.16 26.76 2.49
CA LEU A 70 1.78 26.22 1.28
C LEU A 70 0.72 25.83 0.25
N LEU A 71 -0.39 25.21 0.69
CA LEU A 71 -1.51 24.88 -0.20
C LEU A 71 -2.22 26.13 -0.75
N GLU A 72 -2.37 27.18 0.06
CA GLU A 72 -2.90 28.49 -0.37
C GLU A 72 -2.01 29.15 -1.44
N LEU A 73 -0.68 29.03 -1.30
CA LEU A 73 0.30 29.64 -2.20
C LEU A 73 0.55 28.82 -3.48
N ALA A 74 0.36 27.50 -3.44
CA ALA A 74 0.71 26.60 -4.53
C ALA A 74 0.11 27.00 -5.90
N PRO A 75 -1.15 27.46 -6.02
CA PRO A 75 -1.69 27.88 -7.32
C PRO A 75 -0.95 29.06 -7.97
N ALA A 76 -0.24 29.88 -7.19
CA ALA A 76 0.50 31.04 -7.69
C ALA A 76 1.95 30.73 -8.07
N CYS A 77 2.42 29.49 -7.91
CA CYS A 77 3.82 29.14 -8.15
C CYS A 77 4.18 29.02 -9.65
N SER A 78 3.19 28.78 -10.51
CA SER A 78 3.37 28.58 -11.95
C SER A 78 2.04 28.74 -12.68
N THR A 79 2.09 29.10 -13.97
CA THR A 79 0.92 29.01 -14.86
C THR A 79 0.69 27.60 -15.41
N ASP A 80 1.67 26.71 -15.25
CA ASP A 80 1.57 25.30 -15.65
C ASP A 80 0.81 24.49 -14.58
N ALA A 81 -0.34 23.95 -14.97
CA ALA A 81 -1.20 23.16 -14.08
C ALA A 81 -0.54 21.87 -13.58
N GLY A 82 0.33 21.24 -14.37
CA GLY A 82 1.08 20.04 -13.99
C GLY A 82 2.12 20.35 -12.92
N VAL A 83 2.81 21.50 -13.03
CA VAL A 83 3.74 21.99 -11.99
C VAL A 83 3.00 22.29 -10.68
N VAL A 84 1.86 22.97 -10.76
CA VAL A 84 1.02 23.25 -9.59
C VAL A 84 0.52 21.95 -8.95
N ALA A 85 0.09 20.97 -9.75
CA ALA A 85 -0.36 19.66 -9.27
C ALA A 85 0.78 18.90 -8.57
N ALA A 86 1.98 18.86 -9.17
CA ALA A 86 3.15 18.22 -8.57
C ALA A 86 3.53 18.87 -7.23
N LEU A 87 3.51 20.20 -7.14
CA LEU A 87 3.76 20.92 -5.88
C LEU A 87 2.70 20.60 -4.82
N ARG A 88 1.41 20.64 -5.19
CA ARG A 88 0.32 20.28 -4.27
C ARG A 88 0.46 18.85 -3.77
N SER A 89 0.75 17.88 -4.64
CA SER A 89 0.99 16.48 -4.27
C SER A 89 2.19 16.34 -3.32
N ALA A 90 3.27 17.08 -3.54
CA ALA A 90 4.42 17.07 -2.64
C ALA A 90 4.10 17.65 -1.26
N ILE A 91 3.31 18.74 -1.19
CA ILE A 91 2.84 19.34 0.06
C ILE A 91 1.91 18.37 0.79
N LEU A 92 0.91 17.81 0.11
CA LEU A 92 -0.04 16.84 0.68
C LEU A 92 0.70 15.60 1.19
N GLY A 93 1.63 15.06 0.40
CA GLY A 93 2.45 13.92 0.83
C GLY A 93 3.25 14.21 2.10
N SER A 94 3.67 15.45 2.35
CA SER A 94 4.38 15.80 3.60
C SER A 94 3.55 15.64 4.86
N THR A 95 2.22 15.57 4.73
CA THR A 95 1.32 15.36 5.87
C THR A 95 1.33 13.92 6.39
N GLU A 96 1.99 12.99 5.69
CA GLU A 96 2.41 11.68 6.22
C GLU A 96 3.26 11.81 7.50
N MET A 97 3.98 12.93 7.63
CA MET A 97 4.81 13.24 8.78
C MET A 97 3.99 13.96 9.87
N ALA A 98 2.92 13.36 10.39
CA ALA A 98 2.08 13.99 11.41
C ALA A 98 2.85 14.19 12.72
N GLY A 99 3.16 15.44 13.09
CA GLY A 99 4.19 15.76 14.10
C GLY A 99 3.95 15.21 15.51
N HIS A 100 2.71 14.97 15.91
CA HIS A 100 2.42 14.34 17.22
C HIS A 100 2.62 12.82 17.22
N LEU A 101 2.73 12.20 16.05
CA LEU A 101 2.99 10.78 15.85
C LEU A 101 4.38 10.50 15.24
N SER A 102 4.98 11.48 14.57
CA SER A 102 6.32 11.39 14.01
C SER A 102 7.37 11.31 15.12
N ARG A 103 8.25 10.31 15.02
CA ARG A 103 9.30 10.05 16.01
C ARG A 103 10.68 10.53 15.57
N TRP A 104 11.54 10.81 16.54
CA TRP A 104 12.95 11.04 16.28
C TRP A 104 13.69 9.71 16.06
N ASP A 105 14.39 9.60 14.93
CA ASP A 105 15.33 8.54 14.68
C ASP A 105 16.71 8.92 15.23
N ARG A 106 17.17 8.22 16.27
CA ARG A 106 18.45 8.52 16.94
C ARG A 106 19.69 8.16 16.11
N TYR A 107 19.57 7.30 15.11
CA TYR A 107 20.71 6.82 14.33
C TYR A 107 20.94 7.71 13.11
N TYR A 108 19.87 8.06 12.42
CA TYR A 108 19.94 8.95 11.25
C TYR A 108 19.73 10.42 11.62
N LEU A 109 19.44 10.69 12.90
CA LEU A 109 19.16 12.01 13.44
C LEU A 109 18.09 12.71 12.61
N LYS A 110 16.95 12.11 12.34
CA LYS A 110 15.89 12.72 11.51
C LYS A 110 14.51 12.27 11.95
N SER A 111 13.47 12.99 11.54
CA SER A 111 12.09 12.54 11.75
C SER A 111 11.80 11.25 10.97
N TYR A 112 10.89 10.45 11.54
CA TYR A 112 10.34 9.24 10.95
C TYR A 112 8.82 9.43 10.79
N GLU A 113 8.25 8.85 9.73
CA GLU A 113 6.85 8.99 9.35
C GLU A 113 5.88 8.45 10.42
N SER A 114 4.67 9.02 10.47
CA SER A 114 3.67 8.73 11.51
C SER A 114 3.03 7.34 11.40
N MET A 115 3.09 6.74 10.22
CA MET A 115 2.47 5.44 9.90
C MET A 115 3.53 4.36 9.61
N ALA A 116 4.76 4.59 10.07
CA ALA A 116 5.87 3.66 9.93
C ALA A 116 5.56 2.26 10.46
N GLY A 117 5.89 1.24 9.67
CA GLY A 117 5.59 -0.15 10.02
C GLY A 117 4.10 -0.46 9.98
N HIS A 118 3.36 0.20 9.08
CA HIS A 118 1.96 -0.10 8.75
C HIS A 118 0.96 0.06 9.89
N ARG A 119 1.20 1.04 10.78
CA ARG A 119 0.31 1.33 11.91
C ARG A 119 0.47 2.76 12.43
N PHE A 120 -0.55 3.29 13.08
CA PHE A 120 -0.38 4.49 13.90
C PHE A 120 0.37 4.15 15.18
N ASN A 121 1.52 4.79 15.41
CA ASN A 121 2.34 4.52 16.59
C ASN A 121 2.64 5.79 17.38
N PHE A 122 2.76 5.61 18.70
CA PHE A 122 3.11 6.67 19.62
C PHE A 122 4.57 6.54 20.05
N THR A 123 5.20 7.69 20.27
CA THR A 123 6.60 7.75 20.65
C THR A 123 6.78 8.61 21.89
N THR A 124 7.84 8.33 22.65
CA THR A 124 8.25 9.13 23.80
C THR A 124 8.90 10.45 23.39
N LEU A 125 9.40 10.56 22.15
CA LEU A 125 10.02 11.78 21.62
C LEU A 125 9.38 12.16 20.28
N PRO A 126 8.21 12.83 20.30
CA PRO A 126 7.55 13.33 19.10
C PRO A 126 8.35 14.48 18.49
N VAL A 127 8.31 14.58 17.16
CA VAL A 127 9.06 15.55 16.37
C VAL A 127 8.13 16.23 15.39
N GLU A 128 8.03 17.55 15.51
CA GLU A 128 7.41 18.38 14.49
C GLU A 128 8.37 18.52 13.30
N PRO A 129 8.04 17.98 12.11
CA PRO A 129 8.90 18.08 10.94
C PRO A 129 8.81 19.48 10.31
N ASN A 130 9.89 19.92 9.68
CA ASN A 130 9.83 21.04 8.75
C ASN A 130 9.12 20.59 7.46
N VAL A 131 7.90 21.09 7.26
CA VAL A 131 7.01 20.75 6.14
C VAL A 131 7.66 21.02 4.77
N TRP A 132 8.30 22.19 4.63
CA TRP A 132 8.99 22.56 3.39
C TRP A 132 10.27 21.74 3.21
N GLY A 133 11.05 21.66 4.29
CA GLY A 133 12.34 20.98 4.36
C GLY A 133 13.53 21.92 4.25
N THR A 134 14.71 21.33 4.27
CA THR A 134 15.99 22.01 4.07
C THR A 134 16.72 21.39 2.88
N THR A 135 17.78 22.05 2.39
CA THR A 135 18.60 21.53 1.29
C THR A 135 19.44 20.32 1.68
N THR A 136 19.77 20.17 2.96
CA THR A 136 20.77 19.19 3.44
C THR A 136 20.17 18.00 4.18
N SER A 137 19.03 18.16 4.87
CA SER A 137 18.54 17.17 5.84
C SER A 137 17.01 17.03 5.83
N GLY A 138 16.47 16.17 6.70
CA GLY A 138 15.03 15.90 6.81
C GLY A 138 14.56 14.64 6.08
N ARG A 139 13.34 14.20 6.41
CA ARG A 139 12.63 13.07 5.79
C ARG A 139 11.21 13.53 5.48
N GLY A 140 10.66 13.07 4.35
CA GLY A 140 9.25 13.29 4.05
C GLY A 140 8.87 14.77 4.01
N THR A 141 9.75 15.62 3.47
CA THR A 141 9.47 17.06 3.28
C THR A 141 8.98 17.33 1.87
N THR A 142 8.38 18.51 1.65
CA THR A 142 7.90 18.94 0.32
C THR A 142 9.04 18.95 -0.70
N LEU A 143 10.18 19.60 -0.38
CA LEU A 143 11.35 19.66 -1.26
C LEU A 143 11.88 18.27 -1.64
N ARG A 144 11.93 17.32 -0.69
CA ARG A 144 12.43 15.98 -0.97
C ARG A 144 11.50 15.19 -1.89
N ARG A 145 10.18 15.36 -1.75
CA ARG A 145 9.22 14.74 -2.67
C ARG A 145 9.31 15.33 -4.08
N LEU A 146 9.47 16.65 -4.21
CA LEU A 146 9.71 17.28 -5.51
C LEU A 146 10.96 16.73 -6.19
N VAL A 147 12.07 16.56 -5.45
CA VAL A 147 13.30 15.94 -5.98
C VAL A 147 13.03 14.51 -6.48
N GLN A 148 12.19 13.72 -5.79
CA GLN A 148 11.83 12.39 -6.25
C GLN A 148 10.95 12.41 -7.51
N PHE A 149 10.00 13.35 -7.62
CA PHE A 149 9.20 13.53 -8.83
C PHE A 149 10.06 13.90 -10.04
N VAL A 150 11.01 14.83 -9.86
CA VAL A 150 11.96 15.20 -10.92
C VAL A 150 12.80 14.00 -11.34
N LYS A 151 13.36 13.24 -10.38
CA LYS A 151 14.12 12.02 -10.67
C LYS A 151 13.30 10.98 -11.43
N ALA A 152 12.05 10.76 -11.04
CA ALA A 152 11.16 9.83 -11.73
C ALA A 152 10.87 10.28 -13.16
N ALA A 153 10.59 11.56 -13.37
CA ALA A 153 10.36 12.14 -14.69
C ALA A 153 11.60 12.09 -15.59
N GLU A 154 12.78 12.38 -15.04
CA GLU A 154 14.07 12.25 -15.72
C GLU A 154 14.35 10.81 -16.11
N TRP A 155 14.15 9.87 -15.18
CA TRP A 155 14.29 8.45 -15.47
C TRP A 155 13.37 8.00 -16.60
N LEU A 156 12.08 8.36 -16.55
CA LEU A 156 11.12 8.01 -17.60
C LEU A 156 11.58 8.54 -18.97
N ARG A 157 11.95 9.81 -19.04
CA ARG A 157 12.41 10.46 -20.27
C ARG A 157 13.67 9.78 -20.82
N THR A 158 14.66 9.52 -19.98
CA THR A 158 15.95 8.95 -20.41
C THR A 158 15.84 7.47 -20.81
N ASN A 159 14.92 6.70 -20.23
CA ASN A 159 14.82 5.26 -20.50
C ASN A 159 13.78 4.90 -21.57
N THR A 160 12.80 5.77 -21.85
CA THR A 160 11.71 5.44 -22.78
C THR A 160 11.63 6.36 -24.00
N ASP A 161 12.24 7.55 -23.94
CA ASP A 161 12.09 8.62 -24.94
C ASP A 161 10.61 8.94 -25.31
N ARG A 162 9.69 8.63 -24.39
CA ARG A 162 8.24 8.80 -24.58
C ARG A 162 7.68 9.81 -23.58
N GLN A 163 6.72 10.60 -24.03
CA GLN A 163 5.77 11.26 -23.15
C GLN A 163 4.53 10.36 -23.04
N LEU A 164 4.18 9.97 -21.82
CA LEU A 164 3.02 9.13 -21.58
C LEU A 164 1.73 9.94 -21.70
N SER A 165 0.83 9.51 -22.56
CA SER A 165 -0.56 9.95 -22.59
C SER A 165 -1.35 9.13 -21.57
N VAL A 166 -1.83 9.79 -20.50
CA VAL A 166 -2.58 9.13 -19.43
C VAL A 166 -4.00 9.67 -19.39
N GLU A 167 -4.98 8.77 -19.42
CA GLU A 167 -6.39 9.09 -19.24
C GLU A 167 -6.84 8.76 -17.81
N GLY A 168 -7.60 9.66 -17.19
CA GLY A 168 -8.21 9.46 -15.87
C GLY A 168 -7.84 10.52 -14.83
N PRO A 169 -8.30 10.36 -13.58
CA PRO A 169 -8.99 9.18 -13.06
C PRO A 169 -10.40 9.02 -13.64
N VAL A 170 -10.74 7.80 -14.07
CA VAL A 170 -12.09 7.42 -14.53
C VAL A 170 -12.75 6.58 -13.42
N PRO A 171 -14.00 6.83 -13.02
CA PRO A 171 -14.65 6.00 -12.01
C PRO A 171 -14.90 4.58 -12.54
N SER A 172 -14.72 3.57 -11.68
CA SER A 172 -14.97 2.17 -12.05
C SER A 172 -16.44 1.86 -12.31
N THR A 173 -17.34 2.83 -12.28
CA THR A 173 -18.76 2.74 -12.70
C THR A 173 -18.99 3.26 -14.12
N ALA A 174 -17.98 3.84 -14.78
CA ALA A 174 -18.07 4.35 -16.14
C ALA A 174 -18.32 3.23 -17.18
N ALA A 175 -18.58 3.62 -18.43
CA ALA A 175 -18.63 2.68 -19.55
C ALA A 175 -17.28 1.97 -19.73
N LEU A 176 -17.31 0.80 -20.35
CA LEU A 176 -16.06 0.11 -20.72
C LEU A 176 -15.26 1.00 -21.67
N VAL A 177 -13.96 1.08 -21.42
CA VAL A 177 -13.00 1.67 -22.35
C VAL A 177 -12.57 0.60 -23.35
N PRO A 178 -12.35 0.93 -24.63
CA PRO A 178 -11.88 -0.07 -25.56
C PRO A 178 -10.41 -0.43 -25.27
N ALA A 179 -9.93 -1.59 -25.76
CA ALA A 179 -8.59 -2.10 -25.49
C ALA A 179 -7.49 -1.05 -25.77
N LEU A 180 -6.50 -0.91 -24.89
CA LEU A 180 -5.50 0.16 -24.97
C LEU A 180 -4.46 -0.05 -26.07
N LEU A 181 -4.32 -1.30 -26.52
CA LEU A 181 -3.41 -1.71 -27.57
C LEU A 181 -4.19 -2.44 -28.67
N GLY A 182 -3.69 -2.38 -29.90
CA GLY A 182 -4.26 -3.09 -31.04
C GLY A 182 -4.33 -2.23 -32.29
N GLN A 183 -4.94 -2.80 -33.33
CA GLN A 183 -5.16 -2.18 -34.62
C GLN A 183 -6.67 -2.07 -34.89
N ASN A 184 -7.08 -1.14 -35.76
CA ASN A 184 -8.44 -1.09 -36.29
C ASN A 184 -8.68 -2.27 -37.26
N ILE A 185 -9.89 -2.35 -37.82
CA ILE A 185 -10.26 -3.41 -38.80
C ILE A 185 -9.39 -3.38 -40.07
N ASP A 186 -8.77 -2.25 -40.37
CA ASP A 186 -7.93 -2.01 -41.54
C ASP A 186 -6.43 -2.21 -41.23
N GLY A 187 -6.08 -2.55 -39.98
CA GLY A 187 -4.69 -2.80 -39.54
C GLY A 187 -3.96 -1.54 -39.05
N ASP A 188 -4.59 -0.38 -39.01
CA ASP A 188 -3.96 0.85 -38.53
C ASP A 188 -3.87 0.89 -37.00
N PRO A 189 -2.76 1.38 -36.43
CA PRO A 189 -2.67 1.66 -35.00
C PRO A 189 -3.77 2.59 -34.54
N LEU A 190 -4.41 2.25 -33.42
CA LEU A 190 -5.43 3.10 -32.80
C LEU A 190 -4.74 4.18 -31.96
N GLU A 191 -5.07 5.47 -32.19
CA GLU A 191 -4.68 6.55 -31.28
C GLU A 191 -5.40 6.38 -29.93
N ARG A 192 -4.64 6.04 -28.88
CA ARG A 192 -5.14 5.71 -27.54
C ARG A 192 -4.18 6.22 -26.47
N PRO A 193 -4.64 6.41 -25.21
CA PRO A 193 -3.74 6.68 -24.10
C PRO A 193 -2.82 5.48 -23.83
N ASP A 194 -1.60 5.76 -23.38
CA ASP A 194 -0.64 4.76 -22.93
C ASP A 194 -1.07 4.08 -21.62
N ALA A 195 -1.83 4.79 -20.79
CA ALA A 195 -2.37 4.27 -19.54
C ALA A 195 -3.75 4.87 -19.23
N VAL A 196 -4.62 4.04 -18.64
CA VAL A 196 -5.91 4.50 -18.08
C VAL A 196 -5.89 4.26 -16.58
N VAL A 197 -6.13 5.31 -15.80
CA VAL A 197 -6.24 5.24 -14.35
C VAL A 197 -7.72 5.12 -13.98
N VAL A 198 -8.09 3.97 -13.42
CA VAL A 198 -9.46 3.71 -12.93
C VAL A 198 -9.50 3.81 -11.42
N VAL A 199 -10.52 4.47 -10.87
CA VAL A 199 -10.75 4.61 -9.43
C VAL A 199 -12.04 3.90 -9.02
N GLY A 200 -11.92 2.89 -8.17
CA GLY A 200 -13.04 2.18 -7.55
C GLY A 200 -12.67 0.75 -7.16
N SER A 201 -13.69 -0.08 -6.88
CA SER A 201 -13.49 -1.47 -6.46
C SER A 201 -12.89 -2.33 -7.58
N SER A 202 -11.92 -3.17 -7.23
CA SER A 202 -11.32 -4.16 -8.14
C SER A 202 -12.30 -5.24 -8.61
N GLN A 203 -13.51 -5.29 -8.06
CA GLN A 203 -14.61 -6.13 -8.56
C GLN A 203 -15.14 -5.69 -9.93
N ARG A 204 -14.76 -4.49 -10.41
CA ARG A 204 -15.09 -4.02 -11.77
C ARG A 204 -13.94 -3.22 -12.36
N GLN A 205 -13.47 -3.64 -13.52
CA GLN A 205 -12.49 -2.98 -14.35
C GLN A 205 -13.13 -2.56 -15.66
N LEU A 206 -12.63 -1.46 -16.25
CA LEU A 206 -13.25 -0.87 -17.44
C LEU A 206 -12.82 -1.54 -18.76
N LEU A 207 -12.07 -2.63 -18.73
CA LEU A 207 -11.56 -3.29 -19.93
C LEU A 207 -12.53 -4.38 -20.44
N PRO A 208 -12.55 -4.65 -21.77
CA PRO A 208 -13.35 -5.72 -22.35
C PRO A 208 -12.94 -7.11 -21.84
N THR A 209 -13.81 -8.09 -22.05
CA THR A 209 -13.50 -9.49 -21.75
C THR A 209 -12.42 -9.99 -22.72
N GLY A 210 -11.46 -10.78 -22.23
CA GLY A 210 -10.43 -11.40 -23.06
C GLY A 210 -9.50 -10.39 -23.75
N SER A 211 -9.29 -9.22 -23.18
CA SER A 211 -8.51 -8.12 -23.79
C SER A 211 -7.17 -7.86 -23.10
N VAL A 212 -6.80 -8.65 -22.08
CA VAL A 212 -5.60 -8.43 -21.26
C VAL A 212 -4.71 -9.65 -21.33
N ASP A 213 -3.42 -9.43 -21.61
CA ASP A 213 -2.40 -10.49 -21.62
C ASP A 213 -1.83 -10.77 -20.22
N LEU A 214 -1.80 -9.76 -19.34
CA LEU A 214 -1.21 -9.86 -18.01
C LEU A 214 -1.96 -8.98 -17.00
N VAL A 215 -2.37 -9.59 -15.88
CA VAL A 215 -2.81 -8.90 -14.67
C VAL A 215 -1.72 -9.09 -13.62
N LEU A 216 -1.08 -7.98 -13.22
CA LEU A 216 -0.16 -7.94 -12.08
C LEU A 216 -0.84 -7.26 -10.91
N THR A 217 -0.90 -7.93 -9.76
CA THR A 217 -1.57 -7.39 -8.57
C THR A 217 -0.85 -7.81 -7.28
N ASP A 218 -1.14 -7.12 -6.19
CA ASP A 218 -0.68 -7.44 -4.83
C ASP A 218 -1.93 -7.36 -3.91
N PRO A 219 -2.71 -8.45 -3.79
CA PRO A 219 -3.97 -8.42 -3.04
C PRO A 219 -3.70 -8.26 -1.54
N PRO A 220 -4.57 -7.56 -0.80
CA PRO A 220 -4.37 -7.38 0.64
C PRO A 220 -4.30 -8.72 1.39
N TYR A 221 -3.29 -8.83 2.25
CA TYR A 221 -3.13 -9.92 3.20
C TYR A 221 -4.24 -9.85 4.25
N HIS A 222 -4.87 -10.99 4.51
CA HIS A 222 -6.08 -11.19 5.33
C HIS A 222 -6.22 -10.22 6.53
N ASP A 223 -5.16 -10.03 7.32
CA ASP A 223 -5.16 -9.31 8.60
C ASP A 223 -4.05 -8.27 8.81
N ASP A 224 -3.12 -8.08 7.87
CA ASP A 224 -1.85 -7.44 8.22
C ASP A 224 -1.86 -5.91 8.18
N VAL A 225 -2.58 -5.26 7.25
CA VAL A 225 -2.49 -3.80 7.09
C VAL A 225 -3.82 -3.12 6.69
N GLN A 226 -4.27 -2.17 7.50
CA GLN A 226 -5.46 -1.35 7.21
C GLN A 226 -5.09 -0.10 6.41
N TYR A 227 -4.60 -0.25 5.16
CA TYR A 227 -4.21 0.89 4.31
C TYR A 227 -5.33 1.93 4.11
N GLY A 228 -6.59 1.48 4.09
CA GLY A 228 -7.76 2.34 4.01
C GLY A 228 -7.90 3.28 5.23
N GLU A 229 -7.48 2.84 6.42
CA GLU A 229 -7.44 3.66 7.64
C GLU A 229 -6.19 4.54 7.68
N LEU A 230 -5.02 3.99 7.32
CA LEU A 230 -3.75 4.71 7.35
C LEU A 230 -3.71 5.86 6.33
N SER A 231 -4.36 5.73 5.17
CA SER A 231 -4.39 6.80 4.17
C SER A 231 -5.34 7.96 4.51
N ARG A 232 -6.20 7.84 5.54
CA ARG A 232 -7.22 8.86 5.87
C ARG A 232 -6.67 10.26 6.16
N PRO A 233 -5.57 10.45 6.92
CA PRO A 233 -5.00 11.79 7.11
C PRO A 233 -4.63 12.46 5.78
N LEU A 234 -4.05 11.71 4.84
CA LEU A 234 -3.68 12.22 3.51
C LEU A 234 -4.93 12.61 2.71
N GLN A 235 -5.97 11.78 2.74
CA GLN A 235 -7.24 12.05 2.07
C GLN A 235 -7.93 13.30 2.64
N ALA A 236 -7.95 13.45 3.96
CA ALA A 236 -8.49 14.62 4.64
C ALA A 236 -7.77 15.91 4.24
N TRP A 237 -6.43 15.88 4.19
CA TRP A 237 -5.63 16.99 3.68
C TRP A 237 -5.83 17.24 2.18
N ALA A 238 -6.09 16.21 1.38
CA ALA A 238 -6.43 16.37 -0.03
C ALA A 238 -7.85 16.93 -0.23
N GLY A 239 -8.70 16.90 0.80
CA GLY A 239 -10.10 17.30 0.70
C GLY A 239 -10.94 16.27 -0.05
N LEU A 240 -10.49 15.02 -0.05
CA LEU A 240 -11.20 13.92 -0.68
C LEU A 240 -12.30 13.43 0.26
N THR A 241 -13.47 13.17 -0.29
CA THR A 241 -14.50 12.42 0.43
C THR A 241 -14.02 10.98 0.53
N PRO A 242 -13.96 10.39 1.74
CA PRO A 242 -13.50 9.02 1.83
C PRO A 242 -14.42 8.09 1.04
N PRO A 243 -13.86 7.18 0.24
CA PRO A 243 -14.66 6.16 -0.42
C PRO A 243 -15.33 5.24 0.62
N ASP A 244 -16.43 4.62 0.22
CA ASP A 244 -17.05 3.56 1.00
C ASP A 244 -16.03 2.41 1.17
N SER A 245 -15.64 2.12 2.41
CA SER A 245 -14.67 1.08 2.70
C SER A 245 -15.28 -0.32 2.63
N SER A 246 -16.59 -0.47 2.42
CA SER A 246 -17.27 -1.77 2.35
C SER A 246 -16.74 -2.69 1.24
N GLY A 247 -16.06 -2.12 0.23
CA GLY A 247 -15.45 -2.86 -0.88
C GLY A 247 -13.99 -3.27 -0.66
N ASP A 248 -13.37 -2.87 0.45
CA ASP A 248 -11.97 -3.22 0.72
C ASP A 248 -11.87 -4.70 1.14
N ALA A 249 -10.99 -5.46 0.49
CA ALA A 249 -10.73 -6.87 0.80
C ALA A 249 -9.81 -7.02 2.04
N VAL A 250 -10.16 -6.35 3.14
CA VAL A 250 -9.42 -6.38 4.40
C VAL A 250 -10.39 -6.68 5.54
N VAL A 251 -10.07 -7.66 6.38
CA VAL A 251 -10.88 -7.97 7.57
C VAL A 251 -10.68 -6.86 8.61
N ASN A 252 -11.77 -6.27 9.08
CA ASN A 252 -11.72 -5.24 10.12
C ASN A 252 -12.69 -5.59 11.24
N ARG A 253 -12.13 -6.11 12.33
CA ARG A 253 -12.91 -6.58 13.49
C ARG A 253 -13.55 -5.44 14.27
N ALA A 254 -12.98 -4.23 14.19
CA ALA A 254 -13.51 -3.06 14.89
C ALA A 254 -14.80 -2.54 14.22
N THR A 255 -14.91 -2.69 12.91
CA THR A 255 -16.10 -2.27 12.14
C THR A 255 -17.06 -3.42 11.82
N GLY A 256 -16.65 -4.67 12.02
CA GLY A 256 -17.40 -5.86 11.63
C GLY A 256 -17.27 -6.22 10.15
N GLN A 257 -16.46 -5.48 9.39
CA GLN A 257 -16.24 -5.70 7.97
C GLN A 257 -15.52 -7.03 7.73
N LEU A 258 -16.12 -7.83 6.85
CA LEU A 258 -15.64 -9.16 6.44
C LEU A 258 -15.36 -10.14 7.60
N VAL A 259 -16.04 -9.94 8.74
CA VAL A 259 -15.91 -10.82 9.92
C VAL A 259 -16.76 -12.09 9.78
N ALA A 260 -17.83 -12.05 8.99
CA ALA A 260 -18.68 -13.21 8.77
C ALA A 260 -17.94 -14.30 7.96
N ASP A 261 -18.09 -15.56 8.37
CA ASP A 261 -17.45 -16.70 7.71
C ASP A 261 -17.70 -16.69 6.20
N GLY A 262 -16.62 -16.83 5.43
CA GLY A 262 -16.66 -16.86 3.97
C GLY A 262 -16.85 -15.51 3.26
N SER A 263 -17.12 -14.41 3.97
CA SER A 263 -17.31 -13.09 3.35
C SER A 263 -16.05 -12.55 2.67
N TYR A 264 -14.88 -12.70 3.31
CA TYR A 264 -13.57 -12.38 2.73
C TYR A 264 -13.32 -13.19 1.45
N THR A 265 -13.48 -14.51 1.53
CA THR A 265 -13.32 -15.42 0.39
C THR A 265 -14.24 -15.03 -0.75
N ALA A 266 -15.52 -14.76 -0.49
CA ALA A 266 -16.49 -14.37 -1.52
C ALA A 266 -16.10 -13.06 -2.25
N LEU A 267 -15.63 -12.05 -1.51
CA LEU A 267 -15.15 -10.80 -2.09
C LEU A 267 -13.90 -11.04 -2.94
N LEU A 268 -12.92 -11.80 -2.43
CA LEU A 268 -11.71 -12.11 -3.15
C LEU A 268 -12.00 -12.93 -4.43
N THR A 269 -12.91 -13.89 -4.36
CA THR A 269 -13.41 -14.63 -5.53
C THR A 269 -14.02 -13.67 -6.57
N SER A 270 -14.80 -12.67 -6.13
CA SER A 270 -15.38 -11.66 -7.03
C SER A 270 -14.31 -10.84 -7.74
N ILE A 271 -13.23 -10.47 -7.04
CA ILE A 271 -12.12 -9.71 -7.62
C ILE A 271 -11.36 -10.58 -8.63
N PHE A 272 -10.99 -11.81 -8.26
CA PHE A 272 -10.28 -12.71 -9.17
C PHE A 272 -11.13 -13.13 -10.37
N ARG A 273 -12.45 -13.24 -10.22
CA ARG A 273 -13.36 -13.48 -11.35
C ARG A 273 -13.35 -12.31 -12.33
N GLU A 274 -13.26 -11.08 -11.83
CA GLU A 274 -13.10 -9.92 -12.70
C GLU A 274 -11.75 -9.95 -13.42
N SER A 275 -10.65 -10.30 -12.75
CA SER A 275 -9.36 -10.53 -13.42
C SER A 275 -9.45 -11.61 -14.49
N ALA A 276 -10.07 -12.76 -14.18
CA ALA A 276 -10.26 -13.85 -15.13
C ALA A 276 -11.11 -13.45 -16.34
N ARG A 277 -12.13 -12.59 -16.16
CA ARG A 277 -12.93 -12.03 -17.26
C ARG A 277 -12.06 -11.23 -18.23
N LEU A 278 -11.14 -10.42 -17.71
CA LEU A 278 -10.28 -9.56 -18.53
C LEU A 278 -9.23 -10.35 -19.30
N LEU A 279 -8.70 -11.40 -18.69
CA LEU A 279 -7.62 -12.19 -19.26
C LEU A 279 -8.07 -12.93 -20.51
N ARG A 280 -7.18 -12.97 -21.50
CA ARG A 280 -7.25 -13.94 -22.60
C ARG A 280 -7.10 -15.36 -22.04
N ASP A 281 -7.47 -16.37 -22.82
CA ASP A 281 -7.34 -17.78 -22.42
C ASP A 281 -5.89 -18.20 -22.09
N ASP A 282 -4.90 -17.48 -22.64
CA ASP A 282 -3.46 -17.60 -22.43
C ASP A 282 -2.87 -16.44 -21.60
N GLY A 283 -3.72 -15.55 -21.07
CA GLY A 283 -3.30 -14.42 -20.25
C GLY A 283 -3.01 -14.83 -18.81
N HIS A 284 -2.04 -14.16 -18.19
CA HIS A 284 -1.52 -14.51 -16.87
C HIS A 284 -2.02 -13.57 -15.78
N LEU A 285 -2.47 -14.13 -14.64
CA LEU A 285 -2.63 -13.43 -13.37
C LEU A 285 -1.43 -13.76 -12.50
N ILE A 286 -0.65 -12.73 -12.15
CA ILE A 286 0.54 -12.87 -11.31
C ILE A 286 0.43 -11.98 -10.08
N PHE A 287 0.64 -12.56 -8.91
CA PHE A 287 0.69 -11.83 -7.64
C PHE A 287 1.57 -12.51 -6.60
N SER A 288 2.15 -11.73 -5.70
CA SER A 288 2.83 -12.22 -4.50
C SER A 288 1.82 -12.45 -3.38
N TYR A 289 2.01 -13.52 -2.61
CA TYR A 289 1.25 -13.77 -1.40
C TYR A 289 2.14 -14.37 -0.31
N ALA A 290 1.98 -13.87 0.91
CA ALA A 290 2.68 -14.33 2.10
C ALA A 290 1.72 -14.26 3.28
N ASN A 291 1.50 -15.39 3.93
CA ASN A 291 0.75 -15.41 5.18
C ASN A 291 1.19 -16.63 6.00
N ARG A 292 1.23 -16.46 7.33
CA ARG A 292 1.57 -17.54 8.24
C ARG A 292 0.37 -18.38 8.66
N ASP A 293 -0.85 -17.85 8.54
CA ASP A 293 -2.08 -18.57 8.81
C ASP A 293 -2.44 -19.49 7.63
N PRO A 294 -2.44 -20.82 7.82
CA PRO A 294 -2.91 -21.74 6.78
C PRO A 294 -4.34 -21.48 6.31
N GLN A 295 -5.22 -20.94 7.17
CA GLN A 295 -6.59 -20.62 6.76
C GLN A 295 -6.62 -19.50 5.71
N ALA A 296 -5.69 -18.55 5.77
CA ALA A 296 -5.57 -17.49 4.78
C ALA A 296 -5.21 -18.08 3.40
N TRP A 297 -4.27 -19.02 3.35
CA TRP A 297 -3.94 -19.77 2.13
C TRP A 297 -5.12 -20.58 1.60
N ALA A 298 -5.83 -21.30 2.48
CA ALA A 298 -7.00 -22.06 2.07
C ALA A 298 -8.07 -21.15 1.43
N ASN A 299 -8.30 -19.97 2.01
CA ASN A 299 -9.26 -18.99 1.47
C ASN A 299 -8.83 -18.43 0.11
N VAL A 300 -7.54 -18.16 -0.10
CA VAL A 300 -7.02 -17.70 -1.39
C VAL A 300 -7.15 -18.79 -2.46
N ILE A 301 -6.78 -20.03 -2.14
CA ILE A 301 -6.91 -21.18 -3.06
C ILE A 301 -8.38 -21.40 -3.45
N ASP A 302 -9.31 -21.34 -2.48
CA ASP A 302 -10.75 -21.39 -2.75
C ASP A 302 -11.20 -20.24 -3.67
N ALA A 303 -10.71 -19.03 -3.42
CA ALA A 303 -11.08 -17.86 -4.21
C ALA A 303 -10.62 -17.95 -5.67
N LEU A 304 -9.39 -18.42 -5.90
CA LEU A 304 -8.83 -18.63 -7.24
C LEU A 304 -9.59 -19.72 -8.01
N GLN A 305 -9.86 -20.85 -7.34
CA GLN A 305 -10.63 -21.94 -7.94
C GLN A 305 -12.07 -21.49 -8.27
N GLY A 306 -12.74 -20.79 -7.35
CA GLY A 306 -14.09 -20.25 -7.56
C GLY A 306 -14.18 -19.12 -8.59
N ALA A 307 -13.04 -18.53 -8.97
CA ALA A 307 -12.92 -17.53 -10.04
C ALA A 307 -12.72 -18.16 -11.43
N GLY A 308 -12.53 -19.48 -11.53
CA GLY A 308 -12.29 -20.16 -12.80
C GLY A 308 -10.85 -20.01 -13.30
N LEU A 309 -9.88 -19.91 -12.37
CA LEU A 309 -8.45 -19.87 -12.66
C LEU A 309 -7.82 -21.25 -12.39
N ARG A 310 -6.68 -21.51 -13.05
CA ARG A 310 -5.81 -22.66 -12.79
C ARG A 310 -4.36 -22.22 -12.71
N ALA A 311 -3.57 -22.86 -11.86
CA ALA A 311 -2.17 -22.51 -11.69
C ALA A 311 -1.31 -23.07 -12.83
N VAL A 312 -0.38 -22.23 -13.30
CA VAL A 312 0.65 -22.60 -14.28
C VAL A 312 2.05 -22.54 -13.66
N GLY A 313 2.22 -21.84 -12.55
CA GLY A 313 3.48 -21.90 -11.83
C GLY A 313 3.45 -21.18 -10.49
N CYS A 314 4.52 -21.36 -9.73
CA CYS A 314 4.85 -20.47 -8.62
C CYS A 314 6.36 -20.39 -8.39
N ALA A 315 6.80 -19.32 -7.75
CA ALA A 315 8.18 -19.07 -7.40
C ALA A 315 8.29 -18.50 -5.98
N VAL A 316 9.30 -18.91 -5.23
CA VAL A 316 9.59 -18.31 -3.92
C VAL A 316 10.50 -17.10 -4.12
N VAL A 317 10.14 -15.97 -3.50
CA VAL A 317 10.86 -14.70 -3.58
C VAL A 317 11.18 -14.22 -2.17
N HIS A 318 12.40 -13.77 -1.94
CA HIS A 318 12.79 -13.14 -0.68
C HIS A 318 12.33 -11.68 -0.69
N SER A 319 11.35 -11.34 0.17
CA SER A 319 10.61 -10.08 0.12
C SER A 319 10.95 -9.12 1.27
N GLU A 320 11.47 -9.62 2.39
CA GLU A 320 11.72 -8.83 3.60
C GLU A 320 13.21 -8.72 3.95
N ASN A 321 13.62 -7.52 4.36
CA ASN A 321 15.01 -7.24 4.70
C ASN A 321 15.28 -7.66 6.17
N GLU A 322 16.05 -8.74 6.36
CA GLU A 322 16.40 -9.32 7.68
C GLU A 322 17.16 -8.37 8.64
N THR A 323 17.55 -7.19 8.15
CA THR A 323 18.28 -6.17 8.93
C THR A 323 17.39 -5.24 9.76
N ASP A 324 16.06 -5.30 9.66
CA ASP A 324 15.18 -4.45 10.45
C ASP A 324 15.10 -4.91 11.93
N HIS A 325 15.78 -4.16 12.80
CA HIS A 325 15.89 -4.45 14.24
C HIS A 325 14.54 -4.52 14.97
N ALA A 326 13.47 -3.93 14.43
CA ALA A 326 12.14 -3.96 15.04
C ALA A 326 11.43 -5.32 14.94
N LYS A 327 11.90 -6.21 14.06
CA LYS A 327 11.26 -7.52 13.78
C LYS A 327 12.13 -8.73 14.11
N ARG A 328 13.36 -8.54 14.62
CA ARG A 328 14.20 -9.63 15.16
C ARG A 328 13.42 -10.39 16.24
N ASN A 329 13.18 -11.68 16.00
CA ASN A 329 12.40 -12.62 16.84
C ASN A 329 10.88 -12.42 16.89
N VAL A 330 10.30 -11.63 15.98
CA VAL A 330 8.85 -11.59 15.74
C VAL A 330 8.65 -12.16 14.32
N ARG A 331 8.29 -13.45 14.21
CA ARG A 331 8.22 -14.21 12.95
C ARG A 331 7.21 -13.59 11.96
N ALA A 332 7.65 -12.57 11.21
CA ALA A 332 7.08 -12.15 9.94
C ALA A 332 7.53 -13.15 8.85
N CYS A 333 6.68 -13.42 7.86
CA CYS A 333 7.10 -14.15 6.66
C CYS A 333 8.28 -13.40 6.02
N THR A 334 9.37 -14.09 5.77
CA THR A 334 10.52 -13.52 5.03
C THR A 334 10.47 -13.83 3.55
N LEU A 335 9.62 -14.79 3.19
CA LEU A 335 9.44 -15.31 1.86
C LEU A 335 8.01 -15.08 1.40
N ASP A 336 7.87 -14.66 0.14
CA ASP A 336 6.62 -14.60 -0.57
C ASP A 336 6.56 -15.74 -1.58
N LEU A 337 5.37 -16.29 -1.80
CA LEU A 337 5.09 -17.10 -2.98
C LEU A 337 4.53 -16.19 -4.06
N LEU A 338 5.23 -16.10 -5.19
CA LEU A 338 4.70 -15.53 -6.42
C LEU A 338 3.88 -16.61 -7.12
N LEU A 339 2.60 -16.38 -7.33
CA LEU A 339 1.70 -17.29 -8.04
C LEU A 339 1.53 -16.84 -9.49
N ASP A 340 1.49 -17.79 -10.41
CA ASP A 340 1.16 -17.58 -11.81
C ASP A 340 -0.03 -18.45 -12.19
N LEU A 341 -1.13 -17.82 -12.61
CA LEU A 341 -2.39 -18.47 -12.96
C LEU A 341 -2.89 -18.01 -14.32
N VAL A 342 -3.61 -18.87 -15.01
CA VAL A 342 -4.33 -18.56 -16.25
C VAL A 342 -5.81 -18.93 -16.11
N PRO A 343 -6.71 -18.37 -16.94
CA PRO A 343 -8.09 -18.86 -17.02
C PRO A 343 -8.16 -20.36 -17.33
N VAL A 344 -9.16 -21.03 -16.77
CA VAL A 344 -9.46 -22.42 -17.14
C VAL A 344 -9.92 -22.45 -18.60
N SER A 345 -9.12 -23.09 -19.45
CA SER A 345 -9.32 -23.19 -20.89
C SER A 345 -8.82 -24.55 -21.41
N ASN A 346 -9.08 -24.84 -22.68
CA ASN A 346 -8.60 -26.06 -23.34
C ASN A 346 -7.11 -25.99 -23.74
N LEU A 347 -6.43 -24.86 -23.46
CA LEU A 347 -5.02 -24.70 -23.80
C LEU A 347 -4.16 -25.61 -22.92
N ALA A 348 -3.14 -26.22 -23.54
CA ALA A 348 -2.13 -26.94 -22.78
C ALA A 348 -1.29 -25.95 -21.97
N VAL A 349 -0.95 -26.33 -20.75
CA VAL A 349 -0.13 -25.54 -19.83
C VAL A 349 1.04 -26.38 -19.38
N GLU A 350 2.24 -25.84 -19.51
CA GLU A 350 3.43 -26.35 -18.84
C GLU A 350 3.46 -25.79 -17.41
N LYS A 351 3.62 -26.66 -16.41
CA LYS A 351 3.65 -26.23 -15.01
C LYS A 351 5.08 -25.97 -14.54
N PHE A 352 5.32 -24.80 -13.95
CA PHE A 352 6.60 -24.44 -13.36
C PHE A 352 6.57 -24.59 -11.83
N GLN A 353 7.47 -25.43 -11.29
CA GLN A 353 7.58 -25.63 -9.85
C GLN A 353 8.64 -24.69 -9.22
N PRO A 354 8.41 -24.22 -7.98
CA PRO A 354 9.37 -23.39 -7.29
C PRO A 354 10.60 -24.22 -6.90
N LYS A 355 11.75 -23.55 -6.81
CA LYS A 355 12.92 -24.12 -6.13
C LYS A 355 12.79 -23.80 -4.65
N LEU A 356 12.88 -24.82 -3.80
CA LEU A 356 12.79 -24.70 -2.35
C LEU A 356 14.15 -25.03 -1.73
N GLY A 357 14.55 -24.28 -0.71
CA GLY A 357 15.63 -24.63 0.20
C GLY A 357 15.16 -25.46 1.38
N ASP A 358 15.95 -25.44 2.46
CA ASP A 358 15.82 -26.34 3.62
C ASP A 358 15.30 -25.65 4.90
N SER A 359 14.78 -24.40 4.81
CA SER A 359 14.26 -23.70 6.00
C SER A 359 12.84 -24.13 6.39
N ASP A 360 12.47 -23.92 7.66
CA ASP A 360 11.09 -24.19 8.15
C ASP A 360 10.01 -23.47 7.32
N GLU A 361 10.30 -22.24 6.85
CA GLU A 361 9.39 -21.45 6.02
C GLU A 361 9.30 -21.99 4.58
N GLU A 362 10.41 -22.44 4.00
CA GLU A 362 10.42 -23.10 2.69
C GLU A 362 9.73 -24.46 2.72
N GLU A 363 9.85 -25.23 3.81
CA GLU A 363 9.07 -26.46 4.02
C GLU A 363 7.56 -26.16 4.00
N PHE A 364 7.14 -25.12 4.73
CA PHE A 364 5.74 -24.68 4.74
C PHE A 364 5.27 -24.23 3.34
N LEU A 365 6.06 -23.38 2.66
CA LEU A 365 5.74 -22.92 1.31
C LEU A 365 5.77 -24.04 0.27
N GLY A 366 6.56 -25.10 0.50
CA GLY A 366 6.56 -26.29 -0.35
C GLY A 366 5.21 -27.01 -0.35
N ILE A 367 4.64 -27.23 0.84
CA ILE A 367 3.30 -27.79 0.96
C ILE A 367 2.29 -26.86 0.31
N VAL A 368 2.35 -25.55 0.58
CA VAL A 368 1.46 -24.57 -0.06
C VAL A 368 1.56 -24.62 -1.60
N ALA A 369 2.77 -24.69 -2.14
CA ALA A 369 3.02 -24.76 -3.57
C ALA A 369 2.40 -26.00 -4.23
N GLU A 370 2.39 -27.15 -3.56
CA GLU A 370 1.73 -28.38 -4.06
C GLU A 370 0.23 -28.14 -4.30
N TYR A 371 -0.47 -27.56 -3.32
CA TYR A 371 -1.90 -27.27 -3.43
C TYR A 371 -2.19 -26.11 -4.38
N VAL A 372 -1.34 -25.08 -4.41
CA VAL A 372 -1.43 -23.99 -5.40
C VAL A 372 -1.31 -24.54 -6.82
N LEU A 373 -0.32 -25.37 -7.10
CA LEU A 373 -0.13 -25.97 -8.43
C LEU A 373 -1.27 -26.92 -8.82
N ALA A 374 -2.06 -27.38 -7.87
CA ALA A 374 -3.25 -28.20 -8.10
C ALA A 374 -4.53 -27.38 -8.36
N ILE A 375 -4.52 -26.04 -8.20
CA ILE A 375 -5.68 -25.17 -8.50
C ILE A 375 -6.21 -25.45 -9.91
N GLY A 376 -7.52 -25.68 -10.00
CA GLY A 376 -8.23 -26.10 -11.22
C GLY A 376 -8.41 -27.62 -11.35
N ALA A 377 -7.78 -28.40 -10.46
CA ALA A 377 -7.89 -29.87 -10.40
C ALA A 377 -7.89 -30.42 -8.95
N LEU A 378 -8.19 -29.58 -7.95
CA LEU A 378 -8.26 -29.97 -6.55
C LEU A 378 -9.42 -30.95 -6.30
N SER A 379 -9.25 -31.88 -5.36
CA SER A 379 -10.30 -32.80 -4.91
C SER A 379 -11.39 -32.04 -4.12
N THR A 380 -12.50 -32.68 -3.77
CA THR A 380 -13.52 -32.05 -2.91
C THR A 380 -13.05 -31.85 -1.46
N ASP A 381 -12.16 -32.72 -0.97
CA ASP A 381 -11.70 -32.72 0.43
C ASP A 381 -10.34 -32.03 0.63
N TRP A 382 -9.80 -31.42 -0.44
CA TRP A 382 -8.46 -30.82 -0.49
C TRP A 382 -8.17 -29.87 0.69
N ARG A 383 -9.18 -29.13 1.16
CA ARG A 383 -9.02 -28.15 2.24
C ARG A 383 -8.67 -28.84 3.56
N HIS A 384 -9.29 -29.99 3.85
CA HIS A 384 -8.99 -30.75 5.04
C HIS A 384 -7.58 -31.34 4.95
N GLU A 385 -7.25 -31.96 3.81
CA GLU A 385 -5.93 -32.53 3.53
C GLU A 385 -4.83 -31.48 3.66
N PHE A 386 -5.02 -30.30 3.06
CA PHE A 386 -4.07 -29.18 3.14
C PHE A 386 -3.80 -28.75 4.58
N LEU A 387 -4.88 -28.52 5.36
CA LEU A 387 -4.77 -28.08 6.74
C LEU A 387 -4.11 -29.13 7.63
N GLU A 388 -4.31 -30.41 7.35
CA GLU A 388 -3.62 -31.51 8.02
C GLU A 388 -2.12 -31.51 7.66
N SER A 389 -1.77 -31.42 6.36
CA SER A 389 -0.39 -31.41 5.87
C SER A 389 0.44 -30.29 6.50
N VAL A 390 -0.09 -29.07 6.58
CA VAL A 390 0.63 -27.93 7.16
C VAL A 390 0.67 -27.95 8.70
N SER A 391 -0.26 -28.65 9.36
CA SER A 391 -0.39 -28.66 10.82
C SER A 391 0.86 -29.11 11.58
N THR A 392 1.69 -29.93 10.93
CA THR A 392 2.89 -30.51 11.52
C THR A 392 4.13 -29.63 11.38
N VAL A 393 4.12 -28.64 10.48
CA VAL A 393 5.30 -27.84 10.12
C VAL A 393 5.71 -26.89 11.25
N ASN A 394 7.02 -26.76 11.47
CA ASN A 394 7.57 -25.95 12.56
C ASN A 394 7.30 -24.44 12.42
N PHE A 395 7.18 -23.96 11.18
CA PHE A 395 6.96 -22.55 10.87
C PHE A 395 5.68 -22.01 11.53
N ILE A 396 4.58 -22.77 11.49
CA ILE A 396 3.28 -22.31 12.01
C ILE A 396 3.13 -22.54 13.53
N ARG A 397 4.01 -23.31 14.16
CA ARG A 397 3.92 -23.58 15.61
C ARG A 397 4.08 -22.30 16.44
N PRO A 398 3.27 -22.10 17.50
CA PRO A 398 3.48 -21.01 18.45
C PRO A 398 4.87 -21.12 19.08
N LEU A 399 5.63 -20.02 19.11
CA LEU A 399 6.87 -19.99 19.87
C LEU A 399 6.56 -20.23 21.35
N ARG A 400 7.15 -21.25 21.96
CA ARG A 400 7.21 -21.35 23.42
C ARG A 400 7.95 -20.10 23.90
N ARG A 401 7.27 -19.20 24.62
CA ARG A 401 7.95 -18.11 25.34
C ARG A 401 9.04 -18.75 26.20
N PRO A 402 10.30 -18.26 26.16
CA PRO A 402 11.27 -18.63 27.17
C PRO A 402 10.62 -18.31 28.53
N ARG A 403 10.57 -19.29 29.44
CA ARG A 403 10.29 -18.98 30.84
C ARG A 403 11.38 -18.03 31.27
N ASN A 404 11.02 -16.79 31.60
CA ASN A 404 11.94 -15.88 32.26
C ASN A 404 12.44 -16.58 33.54
N THR A 405 13.71 -16.99 33.53
CA THR A 405 14.48 -17.34 34.72
C THR A 405 15.23 -16.13 35.21
#